data_AF-A0A950FR53-F1
#
_entry.id   AF-A0A950FR53-F1
#
_cell.length_a   1.000
_cell.length_b   1.000
_cell.length_c   1.000
_cell.angle_alpha   90.00
_cell.angle_beta   90.00
_cell.angle_gamma   90.00
#
_symmetry.space_group_name_H-M   'P 1'
#
loop_
_entity.id
_entity.type
_entity.pdbx_description
1 polymer ?
#
loop_
_entity_poly.entity_id
_entity_poly.type
_entity_poly.pdbx_seq_one_letter_code
_entity_poly.pdbx_strand_id
1 'polypeptide(L)'
;MALFAFLLSVVTAAAVVPSTAVDALVARHVEALGGAARLRAITARVERGRYREGALDISTYAAYRRPFFRVIGDPAKALTTIHEGYDGSAWEYYPDPGIVVRTVGAAAAAARHAAAFDDPLVDYRTHGTALADGGDATIDGHAARVLHVTLADGFAEDVYLDRASALIVAIERTVPMHAFGRRYRTHDEISDYRPEGGVLYPHRFREIDTATGKVLTESTITTMAINPDLPLTLFSPPGWERTPLQTMVQRIYDERDEAASAIATYRDFTGAYPADPNEVNAVDFVGYQTLKMGHADTAVALLTQNVAKFPHSARAHYGLGRALNEQGKVDLARAQFRAALAIDPAYERARTALDQLR
;
A
#
# COMPACT_ATOMS: atom_id res chain seq x y z
N MET A 1 -42.43 25.94 50.20
CA MET A 1 -42.25 25.50 48.79
C MET A 1 -41.21 26.41 48.17
N ALA A 2 -40.00 25.89 47.99
CA ALA A 2 -38.81 26.66 47.65
C ALA A 2 -38.66 26.87 46.14
N LEU A 3 -38.22 28.09 45.80
CA LEU A 3 -37.71 28.59 44.53
C LEU A 3 -36.83 27.56 43.80
N PHE A 4 -37.03 27.38 42.49
CA PHE A 4 -35.97 26.88 41.60
C PHE A 4 -35.82 27.82 40.41
N ALA A 5 -34.69 28.51 40.41
CA ALA A 5 -34.28 29.48 39.40
C ALA A 5 -33.83 28.78 38.11
N PHE A 6 -34.21 29.37 36.99
CA PHE A 6 -33.79 29.03 35.63
C PHE A 6 -32.27 29.29 35.49
N LEU A 7 -31.48 28.25 35.23
CA LEU A 7 -30.09 28.37 34.79
C LEU A 7 -30.04 27.99 33.31
N LEU A 8 -30.16 28.99 32.44
CA LEU A 8 -29.77 28.88 31.04
C LEU A 8 -28.24 28.81 31.02
N SER A 9 -27.68 27.60 30.89
CA SER A 9 -26.28 27.44 30.54
C SER A 9 -26.10 27.81 29.07
N VAL A 10 -25.64 29.04 28.83
CA VAL A 10 -25.05 29.43 27.55
C VAL A 10 -23.77 28.62 27.40
N VAL A 11 -23.84 27.51 26.68
CA VAL A 11 -22.64 26.87 26.14
C VAL A 11 -22.12 27.82 25.06
N THR A 12 -21.15 28.65 25.41
CA THR A 12 -20.35 29.35 24.41
C THR A 12 -19.62 28.29 23.61
N ALA A 13 -20.15 27.97 22.43
CA ALA A 13 -19.36 27.32 21.40
C ALA A 13 -18.13 28.19 21.18
N ALA A 14 -16.96 27.70 21.59
CA ALA A 14 -15.71 28.31 21.20
C ALA A 14 -15.70 28.33 19.66
N ALA A 15 -15.80 29.52 19.09
CA ALA A 15 -15.59 29.69 17.66
C ALA A 15 -14.16 29.21 17.38
N VAL A 16 -14.04 28.07 16.70
CA VAL A 16 -12.76 27.65 16.11
C VAL A 16 -12.46 28.65 15.00
N VAL A 17 -11.69 29.68 15.32
CA VAL A 17 -11.10 30.58 14.33
C VAL A 17 -10.05 29.77 13.56
N PRO A 18 -10.10 29.70 12.22
CA PRO A 18 -9.06 29.01 11.46
C PRO A 18 -7.72 29.73 11.63
N SER A 19 -6.63 28.98 11.74
CA SER A 19 -5.28 29.55 11.70
C SER A 19 -5.00 30.12 10.31
N THR A 20 -5.10 31.44 10.15
CA THR A 20 -4.89 32.14 8.87
C THR A 20 -3.50 31.95 8.27
N ALA A 21 -2.50 31.62 9.10
CA ALA A 21 -1.12 31.37 8.65
C ALA A 21 -0.97 30.04 7.90
N VAL A 22 -1.54 28.95 8.43
CA VAL A 22 -1.55 27.64 7.74
C VAL A 22 -2.32 27.73 6.42
N ASP A 23 -3.43 28.46 6.42
CA ASP A 23 -4.20 28.71 5.20
C ASP A 23 -3.39 29.41 4.12
N ALA A 24 -2.59 30.40 4.50
CA ALA A 24 -1.72 31.12 3.58
C ALA A 24 -0.62 30.20 3.03
N LEU A 25 -0.05 29.30 3.85
CA LEU A 25 0.93 28.31 3.40
C LEU A 25 0.32 27.35 2.37
N VAL A 26 -0.86 26.80 2.69
CA VAL A 26 -1.59 25.89 1.79
C VAL A 26 -1.98 26.61 0.49
N ALA A 27 -2.48 27.84 0.56
CA ALA A 27 -2.83 28.62 -0.63
C ALA A 27 -1.60 28.86 -1.53
N ARG A 28 -0.44 29.16 -0.93
CA ARG A 28 0.81 29.34 -1.67
C ARG A 28 1.28 28.05 -2.33
N HIS A 29 1.14 26.91 -1.63
CA HIS A 29 1.43 25.58 -2.17
C HIS A 29 0.53 25.24 -3.36
N VAL A 30 -0.79 25.40 -3.21
CA VAL A 30 -1.78 25.15 -4.27
C VAL A 30 -1.52 26.03 -5.50
N GLU A 31 -1.12 27.29 -5.30
CA GLU A 31 -0.73 28.16 -6.40
C GLU A 31 0.57 27.71 -7.08
N ALA A 32 1.58 27.31 -6.29
CA ALA A 32 2.84 26.79 -6.83
C ALA A 32 2.65 25.52 -7.67
N LEU A 33 1.70 24.66 -7.30
CA LEU A 33 1.33 23.51 -8.10
C LEU A 33 0.64 23.89 -9.42
N GLY A 34 0.12 25.11 -9.59
CA GLY A 34 -0.56 25.56 -10.81
C GLY A 34 -1.97 26.10 -10.61
N GLY A 35 -2.43 26.16 -9.36
CA GLY A 35 -3.69 26.78 -8.94
C GLY A 35 -4.87 25.80 -8.83
N ALA A 36 -5.76 26.07 -7.88
CA ALA A 36 -6.88 25.18 -7.53
C ALA A 36 -7.79 24.83 -8.72
N ALA A 37 -8.03 25.79 -9.63
CA ALA A 37 -8.87 25.56 -10.80
C ALA A 37 -8.27 24.52 -11.76
N ARG A 38 -6.95 24.56 -12.00
CA ARG A 38 -6.27 23.60 -12.87
C ARG A 38 -6.18 22.23 -12.22
N LEU A 39 -5.84 22.17 -10.93
CA LEU A 39 -5.81 20.93 -10.16
C LEU A 39 -7.16 20.19 -10.20
N ARG A 40 -8.27 20.92 -10.00
CA ARG A 40 -9.63 20.35 -10.07
C ARG A 40 -10.06 19.97 -11.49
N ALA A 41 -9.51 20.62 -12.52
CA ALA A 41 -9.78 20.28 -13.92
C ALA A 41 -9.13 18.95 -14.35
N ILE A 42 -8.13 18.47 -13.60
CA ILE A 42 -7.57 17.14 -13.77
C ILE A 42 -8.47 16.14 -13.04
N THR A 43 -9.13 15.28 -13.81
CA THR A 43 -10.13 14.31 -13.35
C THR A 43 -9.66 12.87 -13.46
N ALA A 44 -8.65 12.61 -14.28
CA ALA A 44 -8.01 11.31 -14.45
C ALA A 44 -6.52 11.47 -14.76
N ARG A 45 -5.72 10.50 -14.37
CA ARG A 45 -4.33 10.38 -14.83
C ARG A 45 -3.89 8.94 -14.94
N VAL A 46 -2.93 8.70 -15.82
CA VAL A 46 -2.21 7.43 -15.92
C VAL A 46 -0.73 7.70 -15.82
N GLU A 47 -0.08 7.02 -14.87
CA GLU A 47 1.34 7.11 -14.59
C GLU A 47 2.00 5.80 -15.00
N ARG A 48 3.17 5.91 -15.64
CA ARG A 48 4.03 4.76 -15.89
C ARG A 48 5.43 5.08 -15.42
N GLY A 49 6.09 4.08 -14.87
CA GLY A 49 7.31 4.33 -14.15
C GLY A 49 8.14 3.10 -13.87
N ARG A 50 9.02 3.25 -12.89
CA ARG A 50 9.90 2.20 -12.39
C ARG A 50 9.87 2.22 -10.87
N TYR A 51 9.82 1.05 -10.25
CA TYR A 51 9.82 0.85 -8.81
C TYR A 51 10.93 -0.12 -8.41
N ARG A 52 11.65 0.20 -7.34
CA ARG A 52 12.74 -0.60 -6.79
C ARG A 52 12.56 -0.82 -5.31
N GLU A 53 12.81 -2.05 -4.87
CA GLU A 53 12.79 -2.45 -3.46
C GLU A 53 13.80 -3.58 -3.26
N GLY A 54 14.91 -3.29 -2.57
CA GLY A 54 16.02 -4.23 -2.47
C GLY A 54 16.54 -4.67 -3.85
N ALA A 55 16.38 -5.94 -4.21
CA ALA A 55 16.75 -6.48 -5.52
C ALA A 55 15.60 -6.49 -6.54
N LEU A 56 14.38 -6.14 -6.13
CA LEU A 56 13.24 -6.00 -7.03
C LEU A 56 13.41 -4.71 -7.84
N ASP A 57 13.27 -4.81 -9.16
CA ASP A 57 13.25 -3.66 -10.07
C ASP A 57 12.25 -3.93 -11.20
N ILE A 58 11.14 -3.21 -11.18
CA ILE A 58 9.97 -3.48 -12.04
C ILE A 58 9.43 -2.21 -12.68
N SER A 59 8.80 -2.37 -13.84
CA SER A 59 7.99 -1.30 -14.44
C SER A 59 6.66 -1.17 -13.69
N THR A 60 6.17 0.05 -13.54
CA THR A 60 4.90 0.34 -12.87
C THR A 60 3.88 0.96 -13.82
N TYR A 61 2.61 0.71 -13.50
CA TYR A 61 1.45 1.35 -14.07
C TYR A 61 0.52 1.72 -12.92
N ALA A 62 0.07 2.96 -12.88
CA ALA A 62 -0.96 3.42 -11.97
C ALA A 62 -1.98 4.26 -12.73
N ALA A 63 -3.26 3.99 -12.55
CA ALA A 63 -4.32 4.84 -13.06
C ALA A 63 -5.13 5.41 -11.90
N TYR A 64 -5.53 6.66 -12.04
CA TYR A 64 -6.30 7.40 -11.05
C TYR A 64 -7.47 8.07 -11.73
N ARG A 65 -8.61 8.13 -11.03
CA ARG A 65 -9.78 8.90 -11.45
C ARG A 65 -10.50 9.48 -10.24
N ARG A 66 -10.94 10.73 -10.33
CA ARG A 66 -11.75 11.37 -9.29
C ARG A 66 -13.12 10.66 -9.13
N PRO A 67 -13.71 10.65 -7.93
CA PRO A 67 -13.19 11.26 -6.70
C PRO A 67 -12.10 10.41 -6.02
N PHE A 68 -12.24 9.08 -6.00
CA PHE A 68 -11.30 8.17 -5.32
C PHE A 68 -11.28 6.82 -6.04
N PHE A 69 -10.73 6.78 -7.25
CA PHE A 69 -10.50 5.53 -7.98
C PHE A 69 -9.01 5.39 -8.27
N ARG A 70 -8.45 4.22 -7.94
CA ARG A 70 -7.05 3.89 -8.22
C ARG A 70 -6.93 2.43 -8.64
N VAL A 71 -6.03 2.14 -9.56
CA VAL A 71 -5.58 0.77 -9.84
C VAL A 71 -4.09 0.77 -10.13
N ILE A 72 -3.39 -0.22 -9.59
CA ILE A 72 -1.99 -0.54 -9.89
C ILE A 72 -1.93 -1.83 -10.70
N GLY A 73 -1.03 -1.82 -11.69
CA GLY A 73 -0.90 -2.90 -12.67
C GLY A 73 -1.72 -2.60 -13.92
N ASP A 74 -1.12 -2.86 -15.10
CA ASP A 74 -1.76 -2.63 -16.38
C ASP A 74 -2.66 -3.83 -16.75
N PRO A 75 -4.00 -3.66 -16.81
CA PRO A 75 -4.91 -4.74 -17.16
C PRO A 75 -4.70 -5.23 -18.59
N ALA A 76 -4.22 -4.38 -19.50
CA ALA A 76 -3.94 -4.75 -20.89
C ALA A 76 -2.67 -5.59 -21.04
N LYS A 77 -1.78 -5.58 -20.04
CA LYS A 77 -0.60 -6.47 -19.98
C LYS A 77 -0.79 -7.63 -19.02
N ALA A 78 -2.05 -8.02 -18.79
CA ALA A 78 -2.40 -9.12 -17.90
C ALA A 78 -1.87 -8.95 -16.47
N LEU A 79 -1.70 -7.70 -15.98
CA LEU A 79 -1.44 -7.46 -14.57
C LEU A 79 -0.17 -8.23 -14.12
N THR A 80 1.03 -7.75 -14.46
CA THR A 80 2.26 -8.57 -14.33
C THR A 80 2.95 -8.58 -12.96
N THR A 81 2.61 -7.69 -12.01
CA THR A 81 3.37 -7.64 -10.74
C THR A 81 2.60 -7.26 -9.48
N ILE A 82 1.89 -6.12 -9.46
CA ILE A 82 1.11 -5.65 -8.30
C ILE A 82 -0.30 -5.35 -8.78
N HIS A 83 -1.31 -5.97 -8.16
CA HIS A 83 -2.72 -5.79 -8.53
C HIS A 83 -3.50 -5.41 -7.31
N GLU A 84 -3.64 -4.12 -7.15
CA GLU A 84 -4.47 -3.56 -6.12
C GLU A 84 -5.23 -2.39 -6.71
N GLY A 85 -6.35 -2.09 -6.10
CA GLY A 85 -7.12 -0.93 -6.46
C GLY A 85 -8.07 -0.51 -5.37
N TYR A 86 -8.71 0.60 -5.66
CA TYR A 86 -9.72 1.19 -4.81
C TYR A 86 -10.83 1.69 -5.74
N ASP A 87 -12.00 1.08 -5.64
CA ASP A 87 -13.21 1.44 -6.40
C ASP A 87 -14.31 2.03 -5.51
N GLY A 88 -13.91 2.60 -4.37
CA GLY A 88 -14.77 2.82 -3.20
C GLY A 88 -14.61 1.73 -2.14
N SER A 89 -14.03 0.59 -2.52
CA SER A 89 -13.54 -0.43 -1.58
C SER A 89 -12.17 -0.92 -2.03
N ALA A 90 -11.26 -1.10 -1.08
CA ALA A 90 -9.93 -1.59 -1.37
C ALA A 90 -9.97 -3.06 -1.82
N TRP A 91 -9.15 -3.40 -2.81
CA TRP A 91 -9.03 -4.77 -3.29
C TRP A 91 -7.62 -5.11 -3.72
N GLU A 92 -7.29 -6.40 -3.64
CA GLU A 92 -6.06 -7.01 -4.14
C GLU A 92 -6.42 -8.18 -5.06
N TYR A 93 -5.60 -8.44 -6.08
CA TYR A 93 -5.77 -9.56 -7.01
C TYR A 93 -4.50 -10.40 -7.11
N TYR A 94 -4.67 -11.70 -6.94
CA TYR A 94 -3.63 -12.71 -7.01
C TYR A 94 -3.86 -13.55 -8.26
N PRO A 95 -3.16 -13.29 -9.39
CA PRO A 95 -3.49 -13.88 -10.69
C PRO A 95 -3.32 -15.39 -10.76
N ASP A 96 -2.51 -15.96 -9.87
CA ASP A 96 -2.36 -17.41 -9.71
C ASP A 96 -2.58 -17.76 -8.22
N PRO A 97 -3.78 -18.29 -7.85
CA PRO A 97 -4.74 -18.99 -8.72
C PRO A 97 -5.96 -18.17 -9.20
N GLY A 98 -5.92 -16.84 -9.20
CA GLY A 98 -7.03 -15.99 -9.65
C GLY A 98 -7.95 -15.56 -8.50
N ILE A 99 -7.36 -15.07 -7.40
CA ILE A 99 -8.06 -14.74 -6.16
C ILE A 99 -8.18 -13.22 -6.02
N VAL A 100 -9.39 -12.73 -5.79
CA VAL A 100 -9.69 -11.32 -5.50
C VAL A 100 -10.02 -11.16 -4.02
N VAL A 101 -9.30 -10.30 -3.33
CA VAL A 101 -9.56 -10.01 -1.91
C VAL A 101 -10.07 -8.60 -1.78
N ARG A 102 -11.13 -8.41 -0.99
CA ARG A 102 -11.52 -7.09 -0.50
C ARG A 102 -10.82 -6.85 0.84
N THR A 103 -9.93 -5.87 0.91
CA THR A 103 -9.21 -5.62 2.16
C THR A 103 -10.04 -4.73 3.09
N VAL A 104 -9.90 -4.95 4.40
CA VAL A 104 -10.57 -4.17 5.45
C VAL A 104 -9.54 -3.52 6.38
N GLY A 105 -9.97 -2.76 7.39
CA GLY A 105 -9.11 -2.21 8.44
C GLY A 105 -7.95 -1.33 7.94
N ALA A 106 -6.77 -1.47 8.56
CA ALA A 106 -5.59 -0.65 8.25
C ALA A 106 -5.15 -0.69 6.78
N ALA A 107 -5.15 -1.86 6.13
CA ALA A 107 -4.83 -1.96 4.70
C ALA A 107 -5.85 -1.23 3.81
N ALA A 108 -7.14 -1.29 4.14
CA ALA A 108 -8.16 -0.56 3.40
C ALA A 108 -8.01 0.96 3.56
N ALA A 109 -7.63 1.41 4.77
CA ALA A 109 -7.30 2.82 5.03
C ALA A 109 -6.07 3.25 4.21
N ALA A 110 -5.00 2.47 4.21
CA ALA A 110 -3.80 2.74 3.42
C ALA A 110 -4.10 2.78 1.91
N ALA A 111 -4.89 1.85 1.39
CA ALA A 111 -5.31 1.84 -0.01
C ALA A 111 -6.18 3.06 -0.36
N ARG A 112 -7.03 3.52 0.57
CA ARG A 112 -7.80 4.76 0.43
C ARG A 112 -6.88 5.98 0.39
N HIS A 113 -5.89 6.07 1.28
CA HIS A 113 -4.92 7.16 1.30
C HIS A 113 -4.13 7.19 -0.02
N ALA A 114 -3.65 6.02 -0.48
CA ALA A 114 -2.95 5.91 -1.76
C ALA A 114 -3.83 6.24 -2.98
N ALA A 115 -5.16 6.09 -2.85
CA ALA A 115 -6.14 6.46 -3.88
C ALA A 115 -6.57 7.95 -3.83
N ALA A 116 -6.08 8.73 -2.86
CA ALA A 116 -6.25 10.17 -2.87
C ALA A 116 -5.68 10.75 -4.17
N PHE A 117 -6.50 11.55 -4.85
CA PHE A 117 -6.11 12.07 -6.17
C PHE A 117 -5.06 13.16 -6.05
N ASP A 118 -5.21 14.06 -5.08
CA ASP A 118 -4.28 15.17 -4.81
C ASP A 118 -3.49 14.89 -3.53
N ASP A 119 -2.43 15.67 -3.31
CA ASP A 119 -1.72 15.69 -2.02
C ASP A 119 -2.66 16.13 -0.88
N PRO A 120 -2.31 15.87 0.40
CA PRO A 120 -3.23 16.09 1.53
C PRO A 120 -3.55 17.56 1.81
N LEU A 121 -2.86 18.53 1.17
CA LEU A 121 -3.09 19.96 1.38
C LEU A 121 -4.14 20.53 0.42
N VAL A 122 -4.29 19.94 -0.77
CA VAL A 122 -5.29 20.35 -1.75
C VAL A 122 -6.70 20.05 -1.22
N ASP A 123 -7.52 21.09 -1.14
CA ASP A 123 -8.92 21.00 -0.66
C ASP A 123 -9.07 20.34 0.72
N TYR A 124 -8.02 20.42 1.56
CA TYR A 124 -7.89 19.68 2.82
C TYR A 124 -9.11 19.80 3.75
N ARG A 125 -9.74 20.98 3.84
CA ARG A 125 -10.98 21.21 4.62
C ARG A 125 -12.14 20.37 4.13
N THR A 126 -12.31 20.25 2.82
CA THR A 126 -13.40 19.47 2.22
C THR A 126 -13.20 17.97 2.46
N HIS A 127 -11.95 17.54 2.58
CA HIS A 127 -11.56 16.19 2.93
C HIS A 127 -11.60 15.91 4.44
N GLY A 128 -11.96 16.89 5.28
CA GLY A 128 -11.95 16.76 6.74
C GLY A 128 -10.56 16.60 7.34
N THR A 129 -9.52 17.03 6.61
CA THR A 129 -8.13 17.01 7.08
C THR A 129 -7.92 18.20 8.02
N ALA A 130 -7.26 17.95 9.15
CA ALA A 130 -6.81 18.97 10.08
C ALA A 130 -5.32 19.23 9.87
N LEU A 131 -4.92 20.50 9.96
CA LEU A 131 -3.53 20.92 9.79
C LEU A 131 -3.11 21.76 11.00
N ALA A 132 -1.91 21.50 11.53
CA ALA A 132 -1.27 22.33 12.53
C ALA A 132 0.14 22.74 12.06
N ASP A 133 0.52 23.97 12.38
CA ASP A 133 1.85 24.50 12.08
C ASP A 133 2.89 23.84 12.99
N GLY A 134 3.85 23.12 12.40
CA GLY A 134 4.95 22.45 13.10
C GLY A 134 6.22 23.30 13.21
N GLY A 135 6.22 24.51 12.65
CA GLY A 135 7.38 25.40 12.66
C GLY A 135 8.41 25.11 11.57
N ASP A 136 9.49 25.88 11.57
CA ASP A 136 10.53 25.80 10.56
C ASP A 136 11.45 24.58 10.80
N ALA A 137 11.88 23.92 9.72
CA ALA A 137 12.80 22.80 9.74
C ALA A 137 13.80 22.88 8.58
N THR A 138 14.85 22.06 8.64
CA THR A 138 15.73 21.79 7.50
C THR A 138 15.69 20.30 7.20
N ILE A 139 15.37 19.93 5.96
CA ILE A 139 15.23 18.54 5.53
C ILE A 139 15.77 18.36 4.11
N ASP A 140 16.62 17.38 3.87
CA ASP A 140 17.23 17.10 2.55
C ASP A 140 17.88 18.32 1.87
N GLY A 141 18.41 19.26 2.66
CA GLY A 141 18.98 20.52 2.17
C GLY A 141 17.98 21.64 1.88
N HIS A 142 16.68 21.39 2.08
CA HIS A 142 15.61 22.37 1.98
C HIS A 142 15.37 23.08 3.30
N ALA A 143 15.25 24.42 3.25
CA ALA A 143 14.62 25.16 4.34
C ALA A 143 13.11 25.02 4.19
N ALA A 144 12.45 24.31 5.11
CA ALA A 144 11.06 23.92 5.00
C ALA A 144 10.22 24.45 6.18
N ARG A 145 8.91 24.51 5.98
CA ARG A 145 7.92 24.67 7.04
C ARG A 145 7.18 23.35 7.20
N VAL A 146 7.11 22.84 8.43
CA VAL A 146 6.42 21.59 8.75
C VAL A 146 4.94 21.87 8.96
N LEU A 147 4.09 21.02 8.38
CA LEU A 147 2.67 20.94 8.71
C LEU A 147 2.39 19.55 9.28
N HIS A 148 1.88 19.50 10.51
CA HIS A 148 1.32 18.28 11.08
C HIS A 148 -0.06 18.06 10.46
N VAL A 149 -0.20 17.00 9.68
CA VAL A 149 -1.41 16.63 8.95
C VAL A 149 -2.12 15.51 9.71
N THR A 150 -3.40 15.69 10.00
CA THR A 150 -4.27 14.63 10.51
C THR A 150 -5.43 14.44 9.54
N LEU A 151 -5.47 13.31 8.85
CA LEU A 151 -6.54 12.95 7.92
C LEU A 151 -7.86 12.68 8.65
N ALA A 152 -8.96 12.63 7.89
CA ALA A 152 -10.31 12.47 8.44
C ALA A 152 -10.52 11.17 9.26
N ASP A 153 -9.71 10.14 9.02
CA ASP A 153 -9.74 8.88 9.78
C ASP A 153 -8.75 8.85 10.96
N GLY A 154 -8.11 9.99 11.26
CA GLY A 154 -7.16 10.15 12.35
C GLY A 154 -5.73 9.73 12.01
N PHE A 155 -5.45 9.29 10.77
CA PHE A 155 -4.08 9.04 10.33
C PHE A 155 -3.27 10.34 10.34
N ALA A 156 -2.05 10.28 10.88
CA ALA A 156 -1.20 11.45 11.05
C ALA A 156 0.13 11.30 10.30
N GLU A 157 0.56 12.38 9.66
CA GLU A 157 1.83 12.51 8.96
C GLU A 157 2.34 13.96 9.02
N ASP A 158 3.65 14.13 8.86
CA ASP A 158 4.30 15.44 8.82
C ASP A 158 4.68 15.75 7.38
N VAL A 159 4.16 16.85 6.85
CA VAL A 159 4.45 17.34 5.50
C VAL A 159 5.43 18.49 5.57
N TYR A 160 6.50 18.42 4.78
CA TYR A 160 7.55 19.44 4.72
C TYR A 160 7.39 20.28 3.46
N LEU A 161 6.92 21.52 3.62
CA LEU A 161 6.79 22.49 2.55
C LEU A 161 8.06 23.31 2.39
N ASP A 162 8.76 23.16 1.27
CA ASP A 162 9.94 23.98 0.96
C ASP A 162 9.57 25.47 0.89
N ARG A 163 10.36 26.31 1.56
CA ARG A 163 10.02 27.73 1.70
C ARG A 163 10.21 28.52 0.41
N ALA A 164 11.09 28.08 -0.49
CA ALA A 164 11.36 28.79 -1.73
C ALA A 164 10.31 28.46 -2.80
N SER A 165 10.09 27.17 -3.04
CA SER A 165 9.19 26.65 -4.08
C SER A 165 7.75 26.51 -3.62
N ALA A 166 7.50 26.46 -2.30
CA ALA A 166 6.20 26.09 -1.71
C ALA A 166 5.74 24.67 -2.07
N LEU A 167 6.62 23.79 -2.54
CA LEU A 167 6.28 22.39 -2.87
C LEU A 167 6.54 21.49 -1.67
N ILE A 168 5.83 20.37 -1.62
CA ILE A 168 6.12 19.30 -0.64
C ILE A 168 7.43 18.64 -1.08
N VAL A 169 8.43 18.63 -0.21
CA VAL A 169 9.74 18.00 -0.52
C VAL A 169 9.99 16.75 0.32
N ALA A 170 9.25 16.59 1.42
CA ALA A 170 9.29 15.38 2.22
C ALA A 170 7.97 15.12 2.95
N ILE A 171 7.75 13.85 3.27
CA ILE A 171 6.70 13.40 4.19
C ILE A 171 7.33 12.44 5.19
N GLU A 172 7.12 12.70 6.48
CA GLU A 172 7.45 11.74 7.54
C GLU A 172 6.18 11.13 8.14
N ARG A 173 6.16 9.82 8.32
CA ARG A 173 4.99 9.12 8.87
C ARG A 173 5.37 7.80 9.51
N THR A 174 4.46 7.24 10.32
CA THR A 174 4.65 5.90 10.87
C THR A 174 3.69 4.93 10.21
N VAL A 175 4.18 4.11 9.30
CA VAL A 175 3.38 3.17 8.49
C VAL A 175 4.08 1.81 8.43
N PRO A 176 3.34 0.70 8.24
CA PRO A 176 3.98 -0.53 7.77
C PRO A 176 4.46 -0.34 6.32
N MET A 177 5.61 -0.90 5.95
CA MET A 177 6.20 -0.78 4.60
C MET A 177 5.33 -1.47 3.52
N HIS A 178 4.58 -2.49 3.91
CA HIS A 178 3.51 -3.08 3.11
C HIS A 178 2.20 -2.97 3.88
N ALA A 179 1.09 -3.43 3.31
CA ALA A 179 -0.24 -3.39 3.93
C ALA A 179 -0.33 -3.96 5.38
N PHE A 180 0.68 -4.70 5.83
CA PHE A 180 0.82 -5.31 7.15
C PHE A 180 2.29 -5.36 7.59
N GLY A 181 2.50 -5.69 8.86
CA GLY A 181 3.82 -5.94 9.44
C GLY A 181 4.28 -4.84 10.40
N ARG A 182 5.57 -4.88 10.73
CA ARG A 182 6.20 -3.90 11.61
C ARG A 182 6.00 -2.49 11.03
N ARG A 183 5.62 -1.55 11.90
CA ARG A 183 5.56 -0.14 11.53
C ARG A 183 6.95 0.47 11.60
N TYR A 184 7.30 1.21 10.57
CA TYR A 184 8.51 2.00 10.48
C TYR A 184 8.13 3.46 10.53
N ARG A 185 8.97 4.29 11.15
CA ARG A 185 8.92 5.72 10.87
C ARG A 185 9.69 5.94 9.58
N THR A 186 8.99 6.35 8.54
CA THR A 186 9.56 6.56 7.21
C THR A 186 9.75 8.05 6.95
N HIS A 187 10.71 8.33 6.08
CA HIS A 187 10.99 9.62 5.48
C HIS A 187 10.92 9.45 3.97
N ASP A 188 9.93 10.07 3.35
CA ASP A 188 9.69 10.02 1.91
C ASP A 188 10.29 11.28 1.27
N GLU A 189 11.42 11.15 0.57
CA GLU A 189 11.98 12.22 -0.25
C GLU A 189 11.15 12.37 -1.54
N ILE A 190 10.65 13.58 -1.80
CA ILE A 190 9.80 13.90 -2.96
C ILE A 190 10.48 14.95 -3.83
N SER A 191 10.72 14.61 -5.10
CA SER A 191 11.53 15.44 -5.99
C SER A 191 11.13 15.34 -7.47
N ASP A 192 11.83 16.10 -8.31
CA ASP A 192 11.64 16.12 -9.77
C ASP A 192 10.22 16.54 -10.17
N TYR A 193 9.80 17.72 -9.70
CA TYR A 193 8.51 18.29 -10.07
C TYR A 193 8.50 18.73 -11.53
N ARG A 194 7.52 18.24 -12.30
CA ARG A 194 7.38 18.53 -13.74
C ARG A 194 5.97 18.99 -14.08
N PRO A 195 5.82 19.87 -15.08
CA PRO A 195 4.50 20.31 -15.54
C PRO A 195 3.80 19.21 -16.35
N GLU A 196 2.64 18.77 -15.87
CA GLU A 196 1.76 17.80 -16.53
C GLU A 196 0.34 18.39 -16.57
N GLY A 197 -0.21 18.59 -17.76
CA GLY A 197 -1.56 19.17 -17.90
C GLY A 197 -1.72 20.58 -17.30
N GLY A 198 -0.63 21.33 -17.15
CA GLY A 198 -0.64 22.69 -16.60
C GLY A 198 -0.57 22.78 -15.08
N VAL A 199 -0.29 21.66 -14.39
CA VAL A 199 0.06 21.64 -12.96
C VAL A 199 1.37 20.89 -12.74
N LEU A 200 2.01 21.07 -11.59
CA LEU A 200 3.22 20.34 -11.22
C LEU A 200 2.88 19.03 -10.51
N TYR A 201 3.54 17.94 -10.92
CA TYR A 201 3.55 16.67 -10.19
C TYR A 201 4.98 16.27 -9.88
N PRO A 202 5.25 15.59 -8.75
CA PRO A 202 6.55 14.99 -8.48
C PRO A 202 6.74 13.71 -9.29
N HIS A 203 7.94 13.51 -9.85
CA HIS A 203 8.27 12.33 -10.66
C HIS A 203 9.29 11.39 -10.00
N ARG A 204 9.77 11.70 -8.79
CA ARG A 204 10.72 10.86 -8.07
C ARG A 204 10.44 10.80 -6.58
N PHE A 205 10.42 9.58 -6.05
CA PHE A 205 10.14 9.28 -4.65
C PHE A 205 11.19 8.31 -4.11
N ARG A 206 11.64 8.53 -2.87
CA ARG A 206 12.47 7.57 -2.13
C ARG A 206 11.97 7.48 -0.71
N GLU A 207 11.64 6.28 -0.27
CA GLU A 207 11.22 6.01 1.09
C GLU A 207 12.40 5.48 1.89
N ILE A 208 12.67 6.11 3.03
CA ILE A 208 13.83 5.83 3.87
C ILE A 208 13.35 5.47 5.27
N ASP A 209 13.91 4.40 5.84
CA ASP A 209 13.71 4.09 7.25
C ASP A 209 14.54 5.07 8.09
N THR A 210 13.86 5.94 8.84
CA THR A 210 14.52 6.97 9.67
C THR A 210 15.40 6.38 10.77
N ALA A 211 15.16 5.14 11.20
CA ALA A 211 15.96 4.50 12.24
C ALA A 211 17.30 3.98 11.71
N THR A 212 17.35 3.56 10.44
CA THR A 212 18.53 2.89 9.86
C THR A 212 19.20 3.71 8.75
N GLY A 213 18.52 4.73 8.22
CA GLY A 213 18.94 5.46 7.02
C GLY A 213 18.88 4.62 5.75
N LYS A 214 18.33 3.40 5.81
CA LYS A 214 18.25 2.50 4.67
C LYS A 214 17.13 2.97 3.74
N VAL A 215 17.43 3.07 2.46
CA VAL A 215 16.43 3.22 1.40
C VAL A 215 15.60 1.94 1.34
N LEU A 216 14.31 2.06 1.62
CA LEU A 216 13.34 0.99 1.54
C LEU A 216 12.86 0.82 0.10
N THR A 217 12.38 1.91 -0.50
CA THR A 217 11.84 1.92 -1.86
C THR A 217 12.33 3.13 -2.64
N GLU A 218 12.44 2.98 -3.95
CA GLU A 218 12.61 4.10 -4.89
C GLU A 218 11.63 3.96 -6.03
N SER A 219 10.94 5.04 -6.39
CA SER A 219 10.06 5.05 -7.56
C SER A 219 10.24 6.29 -8.41
N THR A 220 10.02 6.12 -9.71
CA THR A 220 10.09 7.20 -10.70
C THR A 220 8.92 7.13 -11.65
N ILE A 221 8.31 8.28 -11.95
CA ILE A 221 7.29 8.42 -12.99
C ILE A 221 7.99 8.86 -14.27
N THR A 222 8.01 7.96 -15.25
CA THR A 222 8.62 8.19 -16.56
C THR A 222 7.68 8.89 -17.54
N THR A 223 6.38 8.59 -17.48
CA THR A 223 5.36 9.24 -18.30
C THR A 223 4.09 9.44 -17.49
N MET A 224 3.42 10.58 -17.70
CA MET A 224 2.09 10.85 -17.17
C MET A 224 1.15 11.24 -18.32
N ALA A 225 -0.04 10.65 -18.36
CA ALA A 225 -1.11 11.07 -19.25
C ALA A 225 -2.20 11.73 -18.40
N ILE A 226 -2.57 12.97 -18.75
CA ILE A 226 -3.58 13.76 -18.05
C ILE A 226 -4.93 13.65 -18.77
N ASN A 227 -5.99 13.45 -17.99
CA ASN A 227 -7.37 13.29 -18.45
C ASN A 227 -7.55 12.26 -19.59
N PRO A 228 -6.91 11.07 -19.56
CA PRO A 228 -7.25 10.01 -20.51
C PRO A 228 -8.68 9.51 -20.27
N ASP A 229 -9.30 8.95 -21.31
CA ASP A 229 -10.58 8.26 -21.18
C ASP A 229 -10.38 6.93 -20.45
N LEU A 230 -10.87 6.85 -19.20
CA LEU A 230 -10.73 5.69 -18.33
C LEU A 230 -12.12 5.22 -17.88
N PRO A 231 -12.63 4.07 -18.39
CA PRO A 231 -13.91 3.54 -17.95
C PRO A 231 -13.83 3.12 -16.47
N LEU A 232 -14.93 3.28 -15.72
CA LEU A 232 -14.95 2.93 -14.29
C LEU A 232 -14.63 1.45 -14.05
N THR A 233 -14.97 0.58 -15.00
CA THR A 233 -14.67 -0.86 -14.94
C THR A 233 -13.17 -1.17 -14.86
N LEU A 234 -12.30 -0.24 -15.27
CA LEU A 234 -10.85 -0.39 -15.14
C LEU A 234 -10.40 -0.48 -13.67
N PHE A 235 -11.13 0.16 -12.77
CA PHE A 235 -10.78 0.28 -11.35
C PHE A 235 -11.38 -0.82 -10.48
N SER A 236 -12.30 -1.60 -11.04
CA SER A 236 -12.88 -2.77 -10.36
C SER A 236 -11.97 -3.98 -10.52
N PRO A 237 -11.95 -4.89 -9.52
CA PRO A 237 -11.22 -6.14 -9.67
C PRO A 237 -11.81 -6.95 -10.85
N PRO A 238 -11.01 -7.86 -11.45
CA PRO A 238 -11.55 -8.80 -12.44
C PRO A 238 -12.73 -9.58 -11.85
N GLY A 239 -13.64 -10.01 -12.71
CA GLY A 239 -14.74 -10.89 -12.30
C GLY A 239 -14.19 -12.14 -11.62
N TRP A 240 -14.76 -12.50 -10.47
CA TRP A 240 -14.28 -13.61 -9.65
C TRP A 240 -15.46 -14.46 -9.16
N GLU A 241 -15.21 -15.76 -9.01
CA GLU A 241 -16.16 -16.69 -8.42
C GLU A 241 -15.86 -16.90 -6.94
N ARG A 242 -16.90 -16.99 -6.10
CA ARG A 242 -16.79 -17.32 -4.68
C ARG A 242 -16.47 -18.80 -4.48
N THR A 243 -15.26 -19.20 -4.86
CA THR A 243 -14.75 -20.56 -4.63
C THR A 243 -14.50 -20.80 -3.14
N PRO A 244 -14.41 -22.07 -2.69
CA PRO A 244 -13.94 -22.41 -1.35
C PRO A 244 -12.61 -21.75 -0.98
N LEU A 245 -11.62 -21.82 -1.89
CA LEU A 245 -10.31 -21.20 -1.69
C LEU A 245 -10.42 -19.69 -1.51
N GLN A 246 -11.21 -19.04 -2.36
CA GLN A 246 -11.45 -17.61 -2.30
C GLN A 246 -12.11 -17.16 -0.99
N THR A 247 -13.07 -17.96 -0.50
CA THR A 247 -13.75 -17.71 0.78
C THR A 247 -12.77 -17.85 1.95
N MET A 248 -11.92 -18.89 1.92
CA MET A 248 -10.87 -19.10 2.91
C MET A 248 -9.88 -17.93 2.92
N VAL A 249 -9.40 -17.52 1.75
CA VAL A 249 -8.45 -16.40 1.62
C VAL A 249 -9.06 -15.10 2.14
N GLN A 250 -10.30 -14.78 1.75
CA GLN A 250 -10.98 -13.59 2.25
C GLN A 250 -11.10 -13.60 3.78
N ARG A 251 -11.47 -14.74 4.38
CA ARG A 251 -11.56 -14.88 5.83
C ARG A 251 -10.22 -14.68 6.53
N ILE A 252 -9.13 -15.21 5.98
CA ILE A 252 -7.76 -14.96 6.50
C ILE A 252 -7.44 -13.45 6.48
N TYR A 253 -7.88 -12.73 5.45
CA TYR A 253 -7.69 -11.29 5.36
C TYR A 253 -8.55 -10.48 6.33
N ASP A 254 -9.77 -10.94 6.60
CA ASP A 254 -10.68 -10.30 7.55
C ASP A 254 -10.19 -10.49 9.00
N GLU A 255 -9.56 -11.64 9.29
CA GLU A 255 -9.07 -12.03 10.63
C GLU A 255 -7.54 -11.83 10.82
N ARG A 256 -6.90 -11.09 9.91
CA ARG A 256 -5.45 -11.08 9.65
C ARG A 256 -4.49 -10.61 10.76
N ASP A 257 -4.99 -10.26 11.94
CA ASP A 257 -4.15 -9.84 13.07
C ASP A 257 -3.67 -11.04 13.92
N GLU A 258 -4.11 -12.27 13.62
CA GLU A 258 -3.77 -13.47 14.38
C GLU A 258 -3.36 -14.66 13.50
N ALA A 259 -2.09 -15.08 13.57
CA ALA A 259 -1.63 -16.29 12.86
C ALA A 259 -2.41 -17.55 13.27
N ALA A 260 -2.92 -17.59 14.50
CA ALA A 260 -3.79 -18.67 14.98
C ALA A 260 -5.10 -18.76 14.19
N SER A 261 -5.70 -17.62 13.82
CA SER A 261 -6.88 -17.56 12.97
C SER A 261 -6.56 -18.08 11.56
N ALA A 262 -5.43 -17.70 10.97
CA ALA A 262 -5.04 -18.18 9.64
C ALA A 262 -4.90 -19.71 9.61
N ILE A 263 -4.33 -20.31 10.67
CA ILE A 263 -4.24 -21.76 10.84
C ILE A 263 -5.62 -22.40 11.05
N ALA A 264 -6.47 -21.80 11.89
CA ALA A 264 -7.82 -22.31 12.13
C ALA A 264 -8.66 -22.30 10.85
N THR A 265 -8.60 -21.20 10.09
CA THR A 265 -9.28 -21.05 8.80
C THR A 265 -8.76 -22.07 7.77
N TYR A 266 -7.45 -22.33 7.74
CA TYR A 266 -6.88 -23.40 6.91
C TYR A 266 -7.35 -24.81 7.34
N ARG A 267 -7.45 -25.07 8.65
CA ARG A 267 -7.97 -26.33 9.18
C ARG A 267 -9.44 -26.53 8.80
N ASP A 268 -10.26 -25.50 8.92
CA ASP A 268 -11.66 -25.53 8.52
C ASP A 268 -11.79 -25.84 7.02
N PHE A 269 -10.97 -25.19 6.19
CA PHE A 269 -10.92 -25.43 4.74
C PHE A 269 -10.56 -26.88 4.41
N THR A 270 -9.47 -27.41 4.98
CA THR A 270 -9.05 -28.79 4.71
C THR A 270 -10.01 -29.84 5.27
N GLY A 271 -10.71 -29.55 6.37
CA GLY A 271 -11.77 -30.41 6.89
C GLY A 271 -13.01 -30.44 5.99
N ALA A 272 -13.41 -29.30 5.45
CA ALA A 272 -14.56 -29.18 4.55
C ALA A 272 -14.26 -29.67 3.12
N TYR A 273 -13.02 -29.52 2.66
CA TYR A 273 -12.59 -29.82 1.29
C TYR A 273 -11.32 -30.70 1.26
N PRO A 274 -11.36 -31.94 1.80
CA PRO A 274 -10.18 -32.78 1.99
C PRO A 274 -9.49 -33.27 0.71
N ALA A 275 -10.11 -33.05 -0.45
CA ALA A 275 -9.59 -33.42 -1.77
C ALA A 275 -9.63 -32.25 -2.77
N ASP A 276 -9.64 -30.99 -2.28
CA ASP A 276 -9.62 -29.83 -3.17
C ASP A 276 -8.31 -29.80 -3.98
N PRO A 277 -8.37 -29.71 -5.32
CA PRO A 277 -7.17 -29.65 -6.14
C PRO A 277 -6.30 -28.41 -5.86
N ASN A 278 -6.84 -27.38 -5.21
CA ASN A 278 -6.13 -26.17 -4.83
C ASN A 278 -5.56 -26.20 -3.40
N GLU A 279 -5.62 -27.32 -2.68
CA GLU A 279 -5.08 -27.38 -1.32
C GLU A 279 -3.60 -26.96 -1.26
N VAL A 280 -2.80 -27.33 -2.27
CA VAL A 280 -1.39 -26.89 -2.38
C VAL A 280 -1.25 -25.37 -2.45
N ASN A 281 -2.20 -24.68 -3.09
CA ASN A 281 -2.27 -23.23 -3.20
C ASN A 281 -2.75 -22.60 -1.89
N ALA A 282 -3.71 -23.25 -1.22
CA ALA A 282 -4.23 -22.82 0.07
C ALA A 282 -3.13 -22.76 1.14
N VAL A 283 -2.31 -23.81 1.26
CA VAL A 283 -1.21 -23.86 2.23
C VAL A 283 -0.12 -22.84 1.89
N ASP A 284 0.26 -22.71 0.62
CA ASP A 284 1.24 -21.72 0.19
C ASP A 284 0.80 -20.30 0.54
N PHE A 285 -0.48 -19.99 0.29
CA PHE A 285 -1.07 -18.71 0.65
C PHE A 285 -1.04 -18.48 2.17
N VAL A 286 -1.52 -19.44 2.98
CA VAL A 286 -1.52 -19.32 4.45
C VAL A 286 -0.10 -19.17 5.00
N GLY A 287 0.85 -19.96 4.47
CA GLY A 287 2.26 -19.87 4.83
C GLY A 287 2.84 -18.49 4.50
N TYR A 288 2.53 -17.95 3.32
CA TYR A 288 2.95 -16.60 2.93
C TYR A 288 2.38 -15.52 3.84
N GLN A 289 1.07 -15.55 4.16
CA GLN A 289 0.48 -14.57 5.06
C GLN A 289 1.07 -14.67 6.47
N THR A 290 1.31 -15.89 6.95
CA THR A 290 1.93 -16.15 8.26
C THR A 290 3.35 -15.58 8.34
N LEU A 291 4.14 -15.67 7.25
CA LEU A 291 5.45 -15.01 7.16
C LEU A 291 5.32 -13.49 7.28
N LYS A 292 4.37 -12.92 6.55
CA LYS A 292 4.13 -11.48 6.51
C LYS A 292 3.65 -10.91 7.85
N MET A 293 2.97 -11.72 8.67
CA MET A 293 2.65 -11.41 10.06
C MET A 293 3.84 -11.57 11.03
N GLY A 294 5.02 -11.97 10.55
CA GLY A 294 6.23 -12.15 11.37
C GLY A 294 6.37 -13.53 12.02
N HIS A 295 5.45 -14.47 11.76
CA HIS A 295 5.45 -15.81 12.35
C HIS A 295 6.23 -16.82 11.50
N ALA A 296 7.51 -16.55 11.26
CA ALA A 296 8.31 -17.33 10.30
C ALA A 296 8.43 -18.81 10.67
N ASP A 297 8.59 -19.16 11.95
CA ASP A 297 8.66 -20.56 12.39
C ASP A 297 7.37 -21.34 12.07
N THR A 298 6.22 -20.71 12.33
CA THR A 298 4.90 -21.26 12.01
C THR A 298 4.75 -21.48 10.51
N ALA A 299 5.16 -20.50 9.70
CA ALA A 299 5.10 -20.62 8.26
C ALA A 299 5.98 -21.76 7.73
N VAL A 300 7.23 -21.88 8.22
CA VAL A 300 8.12 -22.99 7.85
C VAL A 300 7.51 -24.34 8.20
N ALA A 301 6.90 -24.48 9.38
CA ALA A 301 6.24 -25.72 9.79
C ALA A 301 5.08 -26.10 8.84
N LEU A 302 4.20 -25.15 8.52
CA LEU A 302 3.09 -25.35 7.59
C LEU A 302 3.58 -25.70 6.17
N LEU A 303 4.55 -24.96 5.65
CA LEU A 303 5.07 -25.16 4.30
C LEU A 303 5.91 -26.44 4.18
N THR A 304 6.52 -26.90 5.27
CA THR A 304 7.17 -28.22 5.33
C THR A 304 6.15 -29.33 5.20
N GLN A 305 5.00 -29.23 5.87
CA GLN A 305 3.90 -30.17 5.70
C GLN A 305 3.33 -30.11 4.26
N ASN A 306 3.28 -28.92 3.65
CA ASN A 306 2.87 -28.75 2.25
C ASN A 306 3.76 -29.55 1.30
N VAL A 307 5.09 -29.42 1.44
CA VAL A 307 6.06 -30.15 0.63
C VAL A 307 5.95 -31.67 0.87
N ALA A 308 5.73 -32.10 2.11
CA ALA A 308 5.55 -33.52 2.42
C ALA A 308 4.29 -34.11 1.75
N LYS A 309 3.20 -33.33 1.68
CA LYS A 309 1.95 -33.75 1.04
C LYS A 309 1.98 -33.62 -0.49
N PHE A 310 2.66 -32.62 -1.02
CA PHE A 310 2.76 -32.32 -2.45
C PHE A 310 4.23 -32.24 -2.91
N PRO A 311 5.00 -33.34 -2.85
CA PRO A 311 6.44 -33.35 -3.13
C PRO A 311 6.79 -33.10 -4.60
N HIS A 312 5.81 -33.10 -5.49
CA HIS A 312 5.98 -32.80 -6.92
C HIS A 312 5.36 -31.44 -7.30
N SER A 313 5.13 -30.55 -6.33
CA SER A 313 4.67 -29.19 -6.58
C SER A 313 5.84 -28.21 -6.50
N ALA A 314 6.20 -27.60 -7.63
CA ALA A 314 7.19 -26.53 -7.67
C ALA A 314 6.81 -25.37 -6.74
N ARG A 315 5.51 -25.05 -6.66
CA ARG A 315 4.97 -24.01 -5.78
C ARG A 315 5.17 -24.32 -4.29
N ALA A 316 4.93 -25.56 -3.86
CA ALA A 316 5.14 -25.96 -2.46
C ALA A 316 6.61 -25.79 -2.04
N HIS A 317 7.53 -26.26 -2.89
CA HIS A 317 8.97 -26.07 -2.69
C HIS A 317 9.36 -24.59 -2.68
N TYR A 318 8.84 -23.80 -3.61
CA TYR A 318 9.07 -22.35 -3.64
C TYR A 318 8.59 -21.64 -2.37
N GLY A 319 7.36 -21.93 -1.90
CA GLY A 319 6.80 -21.37 -0.67
C GLY A 319 7.70 -21.64 0.54
N LEU A 320 8.12 -22.90 0.73
CA LEU A 320 9.05 -23.27 1.81
C LEU A 320 10.40 -22.58 1.68
N GLY A 321 10.94 -22.49 0.45
CA GLY A 321 12.20 -21.78 0.19
C GLY A 321 12.16 -20.32 0.61
N ARG A 322 11.05 -19.61 0.33
CA ARG A 322 10.86 -18.23 0.78
C ARG A 322 10.85 -18.12 2.29
N ALA A 323 10.10 -18.99 2.97
CA ALA A 323 10.01 -19.00 4.42
C ALA A 323 11.37 -19.21 5.09
N LEU A 324 12.16 -20.14 4.57
CA LEU A 324 13.52 -20.42 5.05
C LEU A 324 14.47 -19.24 4.81
N ASN A 325 14.33 -18.55 3.67
CA ASN A 325 15.14 -17.37 3.36
C ASN A 325 14.86 -16.23 4.35
N GLU A 326 13.59 -15.97 4.68
CA GLU A 326 13.20 -14.98 5.70
C GLU A 326 13.78 -15.31 7.09
N GLN A 327 14.00 -16.59 7.39
CA GLN A 327 14.70 -17.02 8.61
C GLN A 327 16.23 -16.93 8.53
N GLY A 328 16.78 -16.44 7.41
CA GLY A 328 18.22 -16.43 7.15
C GLY A 328 18.82 -17.82 6.89
N LYS A 329 18.01 -18.85 6.70
CA LYS A 329 18.45 -20.23 6.39
C LYS A 329 18.69 -20.38 4.89
N VAL A 330 19.63 -19.57 4.37
CA VAL A 330 19.92 -19.38 2.94
C VAL A 330 20.19 -20.70 2.21
N ASP A 331 21.00 -21.60 2.79
CA ASP A 331 21.32 -22.88 2.14
C ASP A 331 20.10 -23.79 1.98
N LEU A 332 19.23 -23.82 2.99
CA LEU A 332 17.99 -24.59 2.94
C LEU A 332 17.01 -23.96 1.93
N ALA A 333 16.92 -22.62 1.89
CA ALA A 333 16.13 -21.92 0.88
C ALA A 333 16.61 -22.23 -0.54
N ARG A 334 17.93 -22.21 -0.76
CA ARG A 334 18.57 -22.54 -2.05
C ARG A 334 18.22 -23.95 -2.50
N ALA A 335 18.25 -24.93 -1.59
CA ALA A 335 17.87 -26.31 -1.89
C ALA A 335 16.40 -26.40 -2.34
N GLN A 336 15.49 -25.70 -1.66
CA GLN A 336 14.07 -25.72 -2.01
C GLN A 336 13.77 -25.02 -3.35
N PHE A 337 14.39 -23.88 -3.64
CA PHE A 337 14.21 -23.24 -4.95
C PHE A 337 14.78 -24.10 -6.09
N ARG A 338 15.89 -24.80 -5.87
CA ARG A 338 16.41 -25.77 -6.85
C ARG A 338 15.46 -26.95 -7.06
N ALA A 339 14.83 -27.45 -5.99
CA ALA A 339 13.82 -28.49 -6.10
C ALA A 339 12.60 -28.00 -6.91
N ALA A 340 12.16 -26.76 -6.69
CA ALA A 340 11.09 -26.15 -7.49
C ALA A 340 11.43 -26.11 -8.98
N LEU A 341 12.65 -25.68 -9.34
CA LEU A 341 13.11 -25.65 -10.74
C LEU A 341 13.37 -27.03 -11.35
N ALA A 342 13.67 -28.04 -10.53
CA ALA A 342 13.80 -29.41 -11.02
C ALA A 342 12.43 -30.01 -11.42
N ILE A 343 11.37 -29.61 -10.71
CA ILE A 343 9.99 -30.01 -10.99
C ILE A 343 9.43 -29.22 -12.17
N ASP A 344 9.58 -27.89 -12.14
CA ASP A 344 9.17 -26.99 -13.21
C ASP A 344 10.32 -26.03 -13.56
N PRO A 345 11.11 -26.35 -14.60
CA PRO A 345 12.20 -25.49 -15.05
C PRO A 345 11.75 -24.09 -15.47
N ALA A 346 10.48 -23.90 -15.84
CA ALA A 346 9.92 -22.62 -16.25
C ALA A 346 9.38 -21.78 -15.07
N TYR A 347 9.51 -22.26 -13.83
CA TYR A 347 9.00 -21.57 -12.65
C TYR A 347 9.84 -20.32 -12.30
N GLU A 348 9.56 -19.21 -12.99
CA GLU A 348 10.34 -17.97 -12.96
C GLU A 348 10.56 -17.43 -11.55
N ARG A 349 9.54 -17.51 -10.69
CA ARG A 349 9.62 -17.05 -9.30
C ARG A 349 10.75 -17.72 -8.50
N ALA A 350 10.98 -19.03 -8.71
CA ALA A 350 12.08 -19.73 -8.04
C ALA A 350 13.44 -19.39 -8.67
N ARG A 351 13.49 -19.16 -9.98
CA ARG A 351 14.70 -18.71 -10.68
C ARG A 351 15.16 -17.35 -10.18
N THR A 352 14.26 -16.36 -10.19
CA THR A 352 14.54 -15.02 -9.66
C THR A 352 14.96 -15.07 -8.19
N ALA A 353 14.29 -15.88 -7.36
CA ALA A 353 14.67 -16.02 -5.96
C ALA A 353 16.08 -16.62 -5.79
N LEU A 354 16.46 -17.61 -6.61
CA LEU A 354 17.83 -18.16 -6.60
C LEU A 354 18.89 -17.14 -7.00
N ASP A 355 18.61 -16.33 -8.03
CA ASP A 355 19.51 -15.28 -8.50
C ASP A 355 19.73 -14.19 -7.43
N GLN A 356 18.72 -13.98 -6.57
CA GLN A 356 18.75 -13.02 -5.47
C GLN A 356 19.36 -13.58 -4.16
N LEU A 357 19.49 -14.90 -4.01
CA LEU A 357 20.12 -15.53 -2.84
C LEU A 357 21.64 -15.27 -2.85
N ARG A 358 22.06 -14.28 -2.06
CA ARG A 358 23.48 -14.00 -1.80
C ARG A 358 24.14 -15.10 -0.99
#